data_AF-A0A8J0VID8-F1
#
_entry.id   AF-A0A8J0VID8-F1
#
_cell.length_a   1.000
_cell.length_b   1.000
_cell.length_c   1.000
_cell.angle_alpha   90.00
_cell.angle_beta   90.00
_cell.angle_gamma   90.00
#
_symmetry.space_group_name_H-M   'P 1'
#
loop_
_entity.id
_entity.type
_entity.pdbx_description
1 polymer ?
#
loop_
_entity_poly.entity_id
_entity_poly.type
_entity_poly.pdbx_seq_one_letter_code
_entity_poly.pdbx_strand_id
1 'polypeptide(L)'
;MWCELSQGNFFDEYQMEGVCVEQNEIFLELIPENLSRALKTAQNSKSVKIKLTNKHCPCLTVALELPSLSSSSRIVTHDIPVSVIPRRLWNDFKEPSVPEFDVSIYLPALKTMKNVVERMKNLSNFIVIEANRNGEMNLKIETDLVSVSTHFKDLGNPPWVSDDASQNSTQEKDTMAEARIDIRKLLQFLAGQQVNPTKAICNIVHKRMVHFILLHEDVSLQYFIPALA
;
A
#
# COMPACT_ATOMS: atom_id res chain seq x y z
N MET A 1 -2.78 5.58 2.95
CA MET A 1 -2.23 4.70 1.90
C MET A 1 -1.63 5.63 0.86
N TRP A 2 -0.40 5.36 0.45
CA TRP A 2 0.29 6.06 -0.62
C TRP A 2 0.77 5.01 -1.62
N CYS A 3 0.46 5.17 -2.91
CA CYS A 3 0.84 4.22 -3.95
C CYS A 3 1.49 5.02 -5.08
N GLU A 4 2.69 4.61 -5.46
CA GLU A 4 3.48 5.23 -6.51
C GLU A 4 3.78 4.19 -7.59
N LEU A 5 3.62 4.60 -8.85
CA LEU A 5 3.91 3.81 -10.03
C LEU A 5 4.84 4.60 -10.94
N SER A 6 5.95 3.98 -11.37
CA SER A 6 6.91 4.64 -12.27
C SER A 6 6.37 4.68 -13.70
N GLN A 7 6.06 5.87 -14.21
CA GLN A 7 5.51 6.03 -15.57
C GLN A 7 6.37 5.39 -16.67
N GLY A 8 7.70 5.38 -16.51
CA GLY A 8 8.65 4.90 -17.51
C GLY A 8 8.59 3.39 -17.76
N ASN A 9 8.00 2.63 -16.83
CA ASN A 9 7.94 1.17 -16.92
C ASN A 9 6.52 0.67 -17.28
N PHE A 10 5.51 1.56 -17.23
CA PHE A 10 4.11 1.20 -17.50
C PHE A 10 3.58 1.72 -18.85
N PHE A 11 4.10 2.83 -19.37
CA PHE A 11 3.54 3.50 -20.55
C PHE A 11 4.58 3.60 -21.67
N ASP A 12 4.20 3.14 -22.87
CA ASP A 12 4.99 3.35 -24.09
C ASP A 12 5.04 4.82 -24.49
N GLU A 13 3.94 5.54 -24.26
CA GLU A 13 3.81 6.97 -24.52
C GLU A 13 3.17 7.65 -23.30
N TYR A 14 3.84 8.66 -22.75
CA TYR A 14 3.31 9.47 -21.65
C TYR A 14 3.57 10.95 -21.92
N GLN A 15 2.52 11.76 -21.88
CA GLN A 15 2.59 13.20 -22.02
C GLN A 15 1.68 13.85 -20.97
N MET A 16 2.26 14.73 -20.16
CA MET A 16 1.54 15.49 -19.14
C MET A 16 2.03 16.93 -19.13
N GLU A 17 1.08 17.85 -19.16
CA GLU A 17 1.30 19.28 -19.09
C GLU A 17 0.29 19.86 -18.09
N GLY A 18 0.82 20.32 -16.95
CA GLY A 18 0.10 21.01 -15.91
C GLY A 18 -0.14 22.48 -16.28
N VAL A 19 -0.75 23.22 -15.35
CA VAL A 19 -1.18 24.61 -15.59
C VAL A 19 0.01 25.59 -15.60
N CYS A 20 1.12 25.26 -14.92
CA CYS A 20 2.31 26.11 -14.84
C CYS A 20 3.59 25.28 -14.93
N VAL A 21 4.63 25.82 -15.57
CA VAL A 21 5.94 25.17 -15.74
C VAL A 21 6.64 24.94 -14.39
N GLU A 22 6.42 25.82 -13.41
CA GLU A 22 7.00 25.70 -12.06
C GLU A 22 6.33 24.62 -11.19
N GLN A 23 5.10 24.21 -11.53
CA GLN A 23 4.31 23.22 -10.80
C GLN A 23 3.56 22.35 -11.82
N ASN A 24 4.34 21.55 -12.55
CA ASN A 24 3.86 20.69 -13.62
C ASN A 24 3.23 19.40 -13.07
N GLU A 25 2.22 19.55 -12.21
CA GLU A 25 1.50 18.44 -11.57
C GLU A 25 0.00 18.62 -11.74
N ILE A 26 -0.77 17.53 -11.72
CA ILE A 26 -2.23 17.57 -11.79
C ILE A 26 -2.79 16.61 -10.75
N PHE A 27 -3.43 17.16 -9.73
CA PHE A 27 -4.09 16.39 -8.68
C PHE A 27 -5.56 16.17 -9.04
N LEU A 28 -5.96 14.90 -9.09
CA LEU A 28 -7.30 14.47 -9.45
C LEU A 28 -7.89 13.60 -8.34
N GLU A 29 -9.15 13.84 -8.01
CA GLU A 29 -9.95 13.00 -7.13
C GLU A 29 -10.96 12.20 -7.96
N LEU A 30 -11.05 10.90 -7.69
CA LEU A 30 -11.96 10.00 -8.39
C LEU A 30 -12.45 8.87 -7.48
N ILE A 31 -13.58 8.27 -7.83
CA ILE A 31 -14.12 7.12 -7.09
C ILE A 31 -13.35 5.85 -7.50
N PRO A 32 -12.65 5.16 -6.57
CA PRO A 32 -11.80 4.01 -6.90
C PRO A 32 -12.56 2.85 -7.57
N GLU A 33 -13.85 2.67 -7.24
CA GLU A 33 -14.69 1.64 -7.84
C GLU A 33 -14.88 1.83 -9.35
N ASN A 34 -15.01 3.08 -9.80
CA ASN A 34 -15.18 3.40 -11.22
C ASN A 34 -13.90 3.07 -11.99
N LEU A 35 -12.74 3.42 -11.43
CA LEU A 35 -11.44 3.09 -12.00
C LEU A 35 -11.20 1.58 -12.01
N SER A 36 -11.48 0.89 -10.90
CA SER A 36 -11.36 -0.57 -10.82
C SER A 36 -12.22 -1.28 -11.87
N ARG A 37 -13.46 -0.82 -12.07
CA ARG A 37 -14.36 -1.39 -13.09
C ARG A 37 -13.83 -1.20 -14.51
N ALA A 38 -13.31 -0.01 -14.82
CA ALA A 38 -12.71 0.27 -16.13
C ALA A 38 -11.41 -0.53 -16.37
N LEU A 39 -10.58 -0.71 -15.35
CA LEU A 39 -9.34 -1.48 -15.45
C LEU A 39 -9.58 -2.99 -15.53
N LYS A 40 -10.66 -3.52 -14.95
CA LYS A 40 -11.02 -4.95 -15.11
C LYS A 40 -11.28 -5.32 -16.57
N THR A 41 -11.93 -4.44 -17.33
CA THR A 41 -12.12 -4.64 -18.77
C THR A 41 -10.82 -4.47 -19.57
N ALA A 42 -9.84 -3.77 -19.01
CA ALA A 42 -8.53 -3.56 -19.64
C ALA A 42 -7.64 -4.82 -19.62
N GLN A 43 -7.84 -5.73 -18.66
CA GLN A 43 -7.04 -6.97 -18.57
C GLN A 43 -7.06 -7.83 -19.84
N ASN A 44 -8.17 -7.77 -20.60
CA ASN A 44 -8.32 -8.51 -21.84
C ASN A 44 -8.12 -7.64 -23.08
N SER A 45 -7.65 -6.39 -22.92
CA SER A 45 -7.44 -5.45 -24.03
C SER A 45 -6.05 -5.60 -24.63
N LYS A 46 -5.92 -5.24 -25.91
CA LYS A 46 -4.64 -5.14 -26.63
C LYS A 46 -3.90 -3.86 -26.27
N SER A 47 -4.64 -2.75 -26.12
CA SER A 47 -4.09 -1.44 -25.80
C SER A 47 -5.03 -0.67 -24.87
N VAL A 48 -4.43 0.14 -24.01
CA VAL A 48 -5.11 0.99 -23.03
C VAL A 48 -4.64 2.42 -23.24
N LYS A 49 -5.58 3.34 -23.45
CA LYS A 49 -5.30 4.77 -23.55
C LYS A 49 -6.06 5.51 -22.46
N ILE A 50 -5.34 6.21 -21.61
CA ILE A 50 -5.90 7.03 -20.53
C ILE A 50 -5.72 8.49 -20.91
N LYS A 51 -6.81 9.26 -20.93
CA LYS A 51 -6.78 10.68 -21.27
C LYS A 51 -7.70 11.47 -20.36
N LEU A 52 -7.21 12.61 -19.87
CA LEU A 52 -8.07 13.60 -19.23
C LEU A 52 -8.87 14.34 -20.30
N THR A 53 -10.20 14.28 -20.23
CA THR A 53 -11.11 14.96 -21.15
C THR A 53 -12.08 15.85 -20.38
N ASN A 54 -12.55 16.90 -21.03
CA ASN A 54 -13.58 17.78 -20.48
C ASN A 54 -14.77 17.77 -21.44
N LYS A 55 -15.75 16.91 -21.15
CA LYS A 55 -16.99 16.80 -21.94
C LYS A 55 -18.06 17.66 -21.28
N HIS A 56 -18.95 17.05 -20.50
CA HIS A 56 -19.91 17.77 -19.64
C HIS A 56 -19.34 18.08 -18.26
N CYS A 57 -18.42 17.24 -17.79
CA CYS A 57 -17.61 17.41 -16.60
C CYS A 57 -16.18 16.91 -16.91
N PRO A 58 -15.19 17.30 -16.09
CA PRO A 58 -13.85 16.72 -16.18
C PRO A 58 -13.93 15.21 -15.91
N CYS A 59 -13.45 14.42 -16.88
CA CYS A 59 -13.47 12.97 -16.83
C CYS A 59 -12.10 12.40 -17.19
N LEU A 60 -11.69 11.35 -16.49
CA LEU A 60 -10.61 10.47 -16.91
C LEU A 60 -11.21 9.42 -17.85
N THR A 61 -10.99 9.61 -19.15
CA THR A 61 -11.45 8.70 -20.19
C THR A 61 -10.43 7.58 -20.37
N VAL A 62 -10.86 6.34 -20.14
CA VAL A 62 -10.09 5.12 -20.38
C VAL A 62 -10.65 4.45 -21.64
N ALA A 63 -9.91 4.52 -22.75
CA ALA A 63 -10.24 3.86 -24.00
C ALA A 63 -9.44 2.55 -24.13
N LEU A 64 -10.15 1.45 -24.37
CA LEU A 64 -9.63 0.10 -24.42
C LEU A 64 -9.86 -0.48 -25.81
N GLU A 65 -8.81 -0.99 -26.44
CA GLU A 65 -8.94 -1.73 -27.69
C GLU A 65 -9.01 -3.22 -27.40
N LEU A 66 -10.19 -3.83 -27.56
CA LEU A 66 -10.37 -5.25 -27.29
C LEU A 66 -10.04 -6.11 -28.53
N PRO A 67 -9.46 -7.31 -28.35
CA PRO A 67 -9.31 -8.28 -29.41
C PRO A 67 -10.69 -8.73 -29.89
N SER A 68 -10.94 -8.63 -31.20
CA SER A 68 -12.14 -9.14 -31.86
C SER A 68 -11.78 -10.26 -32.83
N LEU A 69 -12.69 -11.22 -33.03
CA LEU A 69 -12.61 -12.26 -34.06
C LEU A 69 -12.98 -11.73 -35.46
N SER A 70 -13.55 -10.53 -35.54
CA SER A 70 -13.80 -9.79 -36.78
C SER A 70 -12.61 -8.91 -37.19
N SER A 71 -12.51 -8.52 -38.46
CA SER A 71 -11.45 -7.64 -38.98
C SER A 71 -11.48 -6.20 -38.45
N SER A 72 -12.49 -5.83 -37.65
CA SER A 72 -12.62 -4.55 -36.96
C SER A 72 -12.28 -4.68 -35.47
N SER A 73 -11.40 -3.80 -34.97
CA SER A 73 -11.13 -3.71 -33.54
C SER A 73 -12.31 -3.08 -32.79
N ARG A 74 -12.61 -3.59 -31.60
CA ARG A 74 -13.70 -3.09 -30.76
C ARG A 74 -13.12 -2.15 -29.72
N ILE A 75 -13.50 -0.87 -29.79
CA ILE A 75 -13.08 0.12 -28.82
C ILE A 75 -14.15 0.25 -27.74
N VAL A 76 -13.78 0.04 -26.48
CA VAL A 76 -14.61 0.28 -25.31
C VAL A 76 -14.09 1.51 -24.59
N THR A 77 -14.96 2.49 -24.36
CA THR A 77 -14.57 3.75 -23.70
C THR A 77 -15.30 3.87 -22.37
N HIS A 78 -14.56 4.13 -21.31
CA HIS A 78 -15.08 4.42 -19.98
C HIS A 78 -14.77 5.87 -19.62
N ASP A 79 -15.80 6.69 -19.43
CA ASP A 79 -15.65 8.05 -18.93
C ASP A 79 -15.82 8.06 -17.41
N ILE A 80 -14.72 8.20 -16.66
CA ILE A 80 -14.73 8.24 -15.19
C ILE A 80 -14.79 9.71 -14.76
N PRO A 81 -15.84 10.16 -14.06
CA PRO A 81 -15.89 11.54 -13.56
C PRO A 81 -14.76 11.76 -12.54
N VAL A 82 -14.05 12.88 -12.67
CA VAL A 82 -12.97 13.28 -11.76
C VAL A 82 -13.18 14.71 -11.27
N SER A 83 -12.70 15.03 -10.07
CA SER A 83 -12.66 16.40 -9.55
C SER A 83 -11.23 16.88 -9.53
N VAL A 84 -10.96 18.05 -10.10
CA VAL A 84 -9.62 18.64 -10.10
C VAL A 84 -9.38 19.31 -8.75
N ILE A 85 -8.32 18.91 -8.05
CA ILE A 85 -7.99 19.45 -6.74
C ILE A 85 -7.31 20.82 -6.91
N PRO A 86 -7.85 21.89 -6.29
CA PRO A 86 -7.25 23.22 -6.35
C PRO A 86 -5.85 23.27 -5.73
N ARG A 87 -4.94 24.05 -6.34
CA ARG A 87 -3.52 24.22 -5.91
C ARG A 87 -3.31 24.54 -4.43
N ARG A 88 -4.24 25.30 -3.84
CA ARG A 88 -4.20 25.65 -2.41
C ARG A 88 -4.19 24.42 -1.47
N LEU A 89 -4.74 23.29 -1.92
CA LEU A 89 -4.81 22.04 -1.15
C LEU A 89 -3.67 21.07 -1.47
N TRP A 90 -2.81 21.35 -2.46
CA TRP A 90 -1.80 20.37 -2.90
C TRP A 90 -0.79 20.01 -1.80
N ASN A 91 -0.54 20.92 -0.85
CA ASN A 91 0.32 20.63 0.30
C ASN A 91 -0.22 19.49 1.19
N ASP A 92 -1.54 19.29 1.23
CA ASP A 92 -2.17 18.25 2.04
C ASP A 92 -2.12 16.87 1.36
N PHE A 93 -1.85 16.84 0.05
CA PHE A 93 -1.76 15.62 -0.77
C PHE A 93 -0.33 15.21 -1.10
N LYS A 94 0.65 15.74 -0.36
CA LYS A 94 2.05 15.33 -0.51
C LYS A 94 2.29 13.97 0.13
N GLU A 95 3.33 13.30 -0.34
CA GLU A 95 3.78 12.05 0.26
C GLU A 95 4.01 12.26 1.77
N PRO A 96 3.43 11.40 2.64
CA PRO A 96 3.59 11.54 4.07
C PRO A 96 5.06 11.36 4.45
N SER A 97 5.62 12.34 5.17
CA SER A 97 6.97 12.24 5.72
C SER A 97 7.05 11.04 6.65
N VAL A 98 7.90 10.10 6.31
CA VAL A 98 8.10 8.87 7.07
C VAL A 98 8.92 9.22 8.34
N PRO A 99 8.37 9.06 9.56
CA PRO A 99 9.13 9.32 10.78
C PRO A 99 10.17 8.22 11.03
N GLU A 100 11.12 8.50 11.92
CA GLU A 100 12.06 7.48 12.40
C GLU A 100 11.31 6.31 13.05
N PHE A 101 11.72 5.10 12.70
CA PHE A 101 11.11 3.86 13.17
C PHE A 101 11.96 3.22 14.26
N ASP A 102 11.30 2.63 15.26
CA ASP A 102 12.00 1.92 16.34
C ASP A 102 12.51 0.56 15.84
N VAL A 103 11.69 -0.13 15.04
CA VAL A 103 11.99 -1.45 14.48
C VAL A 103 11.50 -1.52 13.03
N SER A 104 12.33 -2.09 12.17
CA SER A 104 11.98 -2.48 10.79
C SER A 104 12.28 -3.96 10.60
N ILE A 105 11.33 -4.69 10.04
CA ILE A 105 11.42 -6.14 9.82
C ILE A 105 10.78 -6.50 8.48
N TYR A 106 11.30 -7.52 7.80
CA TYR A 106 10.62 -8.06 6.63
C TYR A 106 9.36 -8.83 7.04
N LEU A 107 8.30 -8.70 6.24
CA LEU A 107 7.06 -9.42 6.50
C LEU A 107 7.18 -10.89 6.10
N PRO A 108 6.53 -11.82 6.84
CA PRO A 108 6.34 -13.19 6.39
C PRO A 108 5.45 -13.23 5.15
N ALA A 109 5.28 -14.42 4.57
CA ALA A 109 4.35 -14.63 3.46
C ALA A 109 2.96 -14.05 3.77
N LEU A 110 2.55 -13.02 3.02
CA LEU A 110 1.32 -12.25 3.26
C LEU A 110 0.07 -13.14 3.24
N LYS A 111 0.07 -14.20 2.43
CA LYS A 111 -1.01 -15.19 2.39
C LYS A 111 -1.17 -15.93 3.72
N THR A 112 -0.07 -16.33 4.35
CA THR A 112 -0.09 -17.00 5.66
C THR A 112 -0.53 -16.02 6.74
N MET A 113 0.03 -14.81 6.73
CA MET A 113 -0.36 -13.75 7.66
C MET A 113 -1.86 -13.41 7.54
N LYS A 114 -2.39 -13.31 6.31
CA LYS A 114 -3.81 -13.10 6.05
C LYS A 114 -4.68 -14.19 6.67
N ASN A 115 -4.35 -15.46 6.45
CA ASN A 115 -5.11 -16.58 7.00
C ASN A 115 -5.15 -16.55 8.54
N VAL A 116 -4.04 -16.16 9.17
CA VAL A 116 -3.96 -16.00 10.64
C VAL A 116 -4.85 -14.84 11.09
N VAL A 117 -4.71 -13.67 10.47
CA VAL A 117 -5.47 -12.45 10.79
C VAL A 117 -6.98 -12.66 10.59
N GLU A 118 -7.40 -13.42 9.58
CA GLU A 118 -8.82 -13.78 9.36
C GLU A 118 -9.41 -14.61 10.50
N ARG A 119 -8.66 -15.59 11.03
CA ARG A 119 -9.10 -16.39 12.18
C ARG A 119 -9.14 -15.55 13.45
N MET A 120 -8.12 -14.73 13.63
CA MET A 120 -7.93 -13.81 14.75
C MET A 120 -9.05 -12.74 14.84
N LYS A 121 -9.55 -12.26 13.70
CA LYS A 121 -10.68 -11.31 13.63
C LYS A 121 -11.96 -11.85 14.28
N ASN A 122 -12.17 -13.17 14.28
CA ASN A 122 -13.36 -13.76 14.92
C ASN A 122 -13.28 -13.71 16.45
N LEU A 123 -12.10 -13.46 17.03
CA LEU A 123 -11.87 -13.41 18.47
C LEU A 123 -11.87 -11.96 18.99
N SER A 124 -11.22 -11.04 18.28
CA SER A 124 -11.14 -9.64 18.68
C SER A 124 -11.07 -8.70 17.48
N ASN A 125 -11.50 -7.45 17.69
CA ASN A 125 -11.34 -6.37 16.72
C ASN A 125 -9.95 -5.70 16.78
N PHE A 126 -9.13 -6.08 17.76
CA PHE A 126 -7.81 -5.48 17.99
C PHE A 126 -6.74 -6.56 17.94
N ILE A 127 -5.59 -6.19 17.37
CA ILE A 127 -4.41 -7.04 17.30
C ILE A 127 -3.19 -6.23 17.71
N VAL A 128 -2.33 -6.83 18.52
CA VAL A 128 -1.03 -6.28 18.92
C VAL A 128 0.01 -6.88 17.99
N ILE A 129 0.71 -6.03 17.27
CA ILE A 129 1.85 -6.42 16.45
C ILE A 129 3.11 -6.08 17.24
N GLU A 130 3.97 -7.08 17.42
CA GLU A 130 5.28 -6.93 18.03
C GLU A 130 6.36 -7.33 17.03
N ALA A 131 7.49 -6.64 17.02
CA ALA A 131 8.66 -7.07 16.28
C ALA A 131 9.95 -6.70 17.03
N ASN A 132 11.01 -7.48 16.77
CA ASN A 132 12.35 -7.21 17.28
C ASN A 132 13.36 -6.94 16.12
N ARG A 133 14.60 -6.60 16.48
CA ARG A 133 15.72 -6.41 15.55
C ARG A 133 16.45 -7.70 15.20
N ASN A 134 15.92 -8.85 15.62
CA ASN A 134 16.51 -10.18 15.48
C ASN A 134 15.67 -11.10 14.57
N GLY A 135 14.72 -10.55 13.82
CA GLY A 135 13.94 -11.31 12.87
C GLY A 135 12.75 -12.06 13.44
N GLU A 136 12.25 -11.68 14.60
CA GLU A 136 11.03 -12.22 15.18
C GLU A 136 9.92 -11.17 15.17
N MET A 137 8.73 -11.61 14.75
CA MET A 137 7.50 -10.81 14.74
C MET A 137 6.39 -11.62 15.39
N ASN A 138 5.65 -11.02 16.32
CA ASN A 138 4.51 -11.65 16.97
C ASN A 138 3.21 -10.91 16.62
N LEU A 139 2.16 -11.69 16.42
CA LEU A 139 0.79 -11.20 16.35
C LEU A 139 0.05 -11.73 17.57
N LYS A 140 -0.40 -10.83 18.45
CA LYS A 140 -1.09 -11.19 19.69
C LYS A 140 -2.50 -10.63 19.72
N ILE A 141 -3.42 -11.43 20.23
CA ILE A 141 -4.78 -11.03 20.59
C ILE A 141 -5.03 -11.45 22.02
N GLU A 142 -5.48 -10.49 22.81
CA GLU A 142 -5.88 -10.71 24.20
C GLU A 142 -7.34 -10.31 24.36
N THR A 143 -8.12 -11.24 24.92
CA THR A 143 -9.54 -11.07 25.26
C THR A 143 -9.78 -11.69 26.63
N ASP A 144 -10.92 -11.41 27.26
CA ASP A 144 -11.25 -11.90 28.61
C ASP A 144 -11.29 -13.44 28.71
N LEU A 145 -11.50 -14.14 27.59
CA LEU A 145 -11.67 -15.59 27.56
C LEU A 145 -10.46 -16.32 26.97
N VAL A 146 -9.79 -15.75 25.98
CA VAL A 146 -8.72 -16.41 25.22
C VAL A 146 -7.64 -15.39 24.85
N SER A 147 -6.38 -15.80 25.04
CA SER A 147 -5.22 -15.15 24.43
C SER A 147 -4.67 -16.03 23.30
N VAL A 148 -4.46 -15.42 22.14
CA VAL A 148 -3.87 -16.09 20.97
C VAL A 148 -2.63 -15.32 20.54
N SER A 149 -1.47 -15.97 20.56
CA SER A 149 -0.24 -15.44 19.99
C SER A 149 0.19 -16.28 18.79
N THR A 150 0.61 -15.63 17.72
CA THR A 150 1.27 -16.26 16.57
C THR A 150 2.67 -15.68 16.46
N HIS A 151 3.65 -16.57 16.43
CA HIS A 151 5.07 -16.21 16.40
C HIS A 151 5.63 -16.51 15.01
N PHE A 152 6.19 -15.49 14.37
CA PHE A 152 6.96 -15.60 13.14
C PHE A 152 8.43 -15.41 13.47
N LYS A 153 9.26 -16.39 13.10
CA LYS A 153 10.70 -16.39 13.33
C LYS A 153 11.43 -16.40 11.98
N ASP A 154 12.73 -16.14 12.03
CA ASP A 154 13.64 -16.18 10.87
C ASP A 154 13.25 -15.17 9.77
N LEU A 155 12.68 -14.03 10.16
CA LEU A 155 12.47 -12.89 9.28
C LEU A 155 13.77 -12.09 9.18
N GLY A 156 14.14 -11.59 8.00
CA GLY A 156 15.29 -10.69 7.92
C GLY A 156 14.95 -9.30 8.46
N ASN A 157 15.97 -8.53 8.84
CA ASN A 157 15.84 -7.10 9.11
C ASN A 157 16.59 -6.32 8.01
N PRO A 158 16.01 -5.23 7.48
CA PRO A 158 16.71 -4.40 6.52
C PRO A 158 17.95 -3.70 7.13
N PRO A 159 19.02 -3.52 6.34
CA PRO A 159 20.34 -3.11 6.84
C PRO A 159 20.42 -1.63 7.27
N TRP A 160 19.46 -0.77 6.89
CA TRP A 160 19.49 0.66 7.28
C TRP A 160 19.24 0.91 8.77
N VAL A 161 18.98 -0.14 9.56
CA VAL A 161 18.78 -0.06 11.02
C VAL A 161 20.08 -0.36 11.79
N SER A 162 21.26 -0.36 11.16
CA SER A 162 22.52 -0.58 11.87
C SER A 162 23.72 0.10 11.21
N ASP A 163 24.20 1.20 11.81
CA ASP A 163 25.65 1.40 12.03
C ASP A 163 26.05 2.58 12.96
N ASP A 164 25.21 2.96 13.94
CA ASP A 164 25.64 3.89 15.00
C ASP A 164 25.42 3.29 16.39
N ALA A 165 26.34 2.41 16.81
CA ALA A 165 26.88 2.35 18.17
C ALA A 165 27.79 1.13 18.35
N SER A 166 29.07 1.42 18.48
CA SER A 166 30.04 0.76 19.35
C SER A 166 29.45 -0.20 20.39
N GLN A 167 30.00 -1.42 20.43
CA GLN A 167 30.21 -2.26 21.62
C GLN A 167 29.43 -1.84 22.88
N ASN A 168 28.18 -2.31 23.02
CA ASN A 168 27.55 -2.75 24.28
C ASN A 168 26.07 -3.08 24.06
N SER A 169 25.60 -4.13 24.73
CA SER A 169 24.20 -4.59 24.87
C SER A 169 23.62 -5.51 23.77
N THR A 170 23.80 -6.81 23.97
CA THR A 170 22.93 -7.86 23.42
C THR A 170 21.45 -7.71 23.85
N GLN A 171 21.16 -6.87 24.84
CA GLN A 171 19.82 -6.66 25.43
C GLN A 171 18.90 -5.72 24.62
N GLU A 172 19.43 -4.73 23.90
CA GLU A 172 18.57 -3.82 23.11
C GLU A 172 18.00 -4.49 21.84
N LYS A 173 18.66 -5.54 21.34
CA LYS A 173 18.21 -6.28 20.13
C LYS A 173 16.95 -7.12 20.35
N ASP A 174 16.69 -7.54 21.59
CA ASP A 174 15.51 -8.32 21.98
C ASP A 174 14.33 -7.44 22.46
N THR A 175 14.50 -6.12 22.51
CA THR A 175 13.40 -5.23 22.88
C THR A 175 12.32 -5.27 21.80
N MET A 176 11.14 -5.78 22.17
CA MET A 176 10.02 -5.87 21.25
C MET A 176 9.28 -4.54 21.18
N ALA A 177 9.27 -3.93 20.00
CA ALA A 177 8.40 -2.78 19.75
C ALA A 177 6.99 -3.30 19.47
N GLU A 178 6.02 -2.84 20.27
CA GLU A 178 4.62 -3.21 20.14
C GLU A 178 3.77 -2.06 19.59
N ALA A 179 2.77 -2.39 18.80
CA ALA A 179 1.72 -1.46 18.38
C ALA A 179 0.38 -2.19 18.29
N ARG A 180 -0.61 -1.68 19.04
CA ARG A 180 -1.99 -2.15 18.99
C ARG A 180 -2.73 -1.48 17.84
N ILE A 181 -3.33 -2.24 16.94
CA ILE A 181 -4.05 -1.71 15.77
C ILE A 181 -5.43 -2.37 15.58
N ASP A 182 -6.29 -1.73 14.78
CA ASP A 182 -7.57 -2.31 14.35
C ASP A 182 -7.31 -3.43 13.33
N ILE A 183 -7.77 -4.64 13.66
CA ILE A 183 -7.58 -5.81 12.80
C ILE A 183 -8.26 -5.67 11.44
N ARG A 184 -9.34 -4.88 11.35
CA ARG A 184 -10.08 -4.67 10.10
C ARG A 184 -9.23 -3.86 9.11
N LYS A 185 -8.46 -2.89 9.59
CA LYS A 185 -7.53 -2.10 8.75
C LYS A 185 -6.40 -2.98 8.24
N LEU A 186 -5.83 -3.81 9.11
CA LEU A 186 -4.80 -4.78 8.72
C LEU A 186 -5.35 -5.79 7.70
N LEU A 187 -6.57 -6.30 7.90
CA LEU A 187 -7.19 -7.25 6.99
C LEU A 187 -7.53 -6.60 5.64
N GLN A 188 -8.00 -5.35 5.61
CA GLN A 188 -8.21 -4.61 4.36
C GLN A 188 -6.91 -4.49 3.55
N PHE A 189 -5.81 -4.19 4.23
CA PHE A 189 -4.48 -4.17 3.64
C PHE A 189 -4.07 -5.56 3.09
N LEU A 190 -4.18 -6.62 3.89
CA LEU A 190 -3.83 -7.99 3.49
C LEU A 190 -4.75 -8.56 2.40
N ALA A 191 -6.02 -8.16 2.36
CA ALA A 191 -6.98 -8.60 1.35
C ALA A 191 -6.70 -7.98 -0.03
N GLY A 192 -6.14 -6.76 -0.07
CA GLY A 192 -5.74 -6.10 -1.31
C GLY A 192 -4.55 -6.75 -2.00
N GLN A 193 -3.79 -7.58 -1.29
CA GLN A 193 -2.59 -8.25 -1.80
C GLN A 193 -2.96 -9.61 -2.42
N GLN A 194 -3.21 -9.63 -3.73
CA GLN A 194 -3.41 -10.88 -4.49
C GLN A 194 -2.10 -11.51 -4.96
N VAL A 195 -1.03 -10.72 -5.09
CA VAL A 195 0.31 -11.14 -5.51
C VAL A 195 1.28 -10.91 -4.36
N ASN A 196 2.24 -11.83 -4.17
CA ASN A 196 3.28 -11.63 -3.16
C ASN A 196 4.25 -10.55 -3.67
N PRO A 197 4.45 -9.45 -2.93
CA PRO A 197 5.41 -8.41 -3.31
C PRO A 197 6.83 -8.96 -3.32
N THR A 198 7.69 -8.36 -4.15
CA THR A 198 9.12 -8.67 -4.21
C THR A 198 9.80 -8.35 -2.89
N LYS A 199 9.40 -7.27 -2.23
CA LYS A 199 9.83 -6.91 -0.88
C LYS A 199 8.63 -6.41 -0.08
N ALA A 200 8.46 -6.93 1.13
CA ALA A 200 7.47 -6.44 2.08
C ALA A 200 8.17 -6.13 3.40
N ILE A 201 8.01 -4.90 3.87
CA ILE A 201 8.63 -4.39 5.08
C ILE A 201 7.52 -3.91 6.01
N CYS A 202 7.65 -4.24 7.28
CA CYS A 202 6.85 -3.70 8.37
C CYS A 202 7.75 -2.84 9.24
N ASN A 203 7.40 -1.58 9.36
CA ASN A 203 8.03 -0.65 10.28
C ASN A 203 7.07 -0.39 11.44
N ILE A 204 7.56 -0.50 12.66
CA ILE A 204 6.78 -0.28 13.87
C ILE A 204 7.35 0.94 14.60
N VAL A 205 6.47 1.88 14.92
CA VAL A 205 6.75 2.96 15.86
C VAL A 205 5.99 2.65 17.15
N HIS A 206 6.74 2.39 18.22
CA HIS A 206 6.26 1.88 19.49
C HIS A 206 5.06 2.69 19.99
N LYS A 207 3.92 2.01 20.17
CA LYS A 207 2.64 2.57 20.64
C LYS A 207 2.08 3.74 19.82
N ARG A 208 2.61 4.02 18.63
CA ARG A 208 2.16 5.15 17.78
C ARG A 208 1.57 4.71 16.47
N MET A 209 2.26 3.87 15.71
CA MET A 209 1.77 3.41 14.41
C MET A 209 2.55 2.23 13.86
N VAL A 210 1.95 1.58 12.87
CA VAL A 210 2.58 0.58 12.02
C VAL A 210 2.56 1.07 10.58
N HIS A 211 3.70 1.00 9.91
CA HIS A 211 3.87 1.40 8.52
C HIS A 211 4.35 0.21 7.69
N PHE A 212 3.54 -0.19 6.72
CA PHE A 212 3.89 -1.24 5.77
C PHE A 212 4.37 -0.65 4.46
N ILE A 213 5.49 -1.17 3.94
CA ILE A 213 6.02 -0.81 2.63
C ILE A 213 6.09 -2.09 1.80
N LEU A 214 5.49 -2.05 0.61
CA LEU A 214 5.48 -3.16 -0.34
C LEU A 214 6.06 -2.64 -1.63
N LEU A 215 7.08 -3.31 -2.10
CA LEU A 215 7.65 -3.09 -3.42
C LEU A 215 7.37 -4.35 -4.23
N HIS A 216 6.64 -4.18 -5.32
CA HIS A 216 6.42 -5.22 -6.31
C HIS A 216 6.77 -4.65 -7.67
N GLU A 217 7.86 -5.14 -8.25
CA GLU A 217 8.42 -4.63 -9.51
C GLU A 217 8.61 -3.10 -9.44
N ASP A 218 7.79 -2.33 -10.17
CA ASP A 218 7.86 -0.88 -10.30
C ASP A 218 6.74 -0.14 -9.55
N VAL A 219 6.07 -0.85 -8.64
CA VAL A 219 5.02 -0.32 -7.78
C VAL A 219 5.50 -0.29 -6.34
N SER A 220 5.47 0.90 -5.74
CA SER A 220 5.70 1.13 -4.32
C SER A 220 4.38 1.45 -3.64
N LEU A 221 4.00 0.63 -2.66
CA LEU A 221 2.78 0.83 -1.86
C LEU A 221 3.17 1.00 -0.40
N GLN A 222 2.77 2.13 0.18
CA GLN A 222 2.94 2.46 1.58
C GLN A 222 1.57 2.51 2.29
N TYR A 223 1.46 1.83 3.42
CA TYR A 223 0.22 1.74 4.20
C TYR A 223 0.48 2.05 5.67
N PHE A 224 -0.13 3.13 6.15
CA PHE A 224 0.01 3.60 7.52
C PHE A 224 -1.24 3.23 8.34
N ILE A 225 -1.02 2.55 9.47
CA ILE A 225 -2.06 2.22 10.44
C ILE A 225 -1.71 2.89 11.77
N PRO A 226 -2.48 3.88 12.22
CA PRO A 226 -2.26 4.46 13.54
C PRO A 226 -2.54 3.42 14.62
N ALA A 227 -1.71 3.43 15.66
CA ALA A 227 -1.95 2.62 16.85
C ALA A 227 -3.16 3.16 17.61
N LEU A 228 -3.88 2.25 18.25
CA LEU A 228 -4.96 2.54 19.17
C LEU A 228 -4.39 2.60 20.58
N ALA A 229 -4.83 3.59 21.35
CA ALA A 229 -4.51 3.73 22.77
C ALA A 229 -5.12 2.60 23.61
#